data_AF-A0A8J4X4T3-F1
#
_entry.id   AF-A0A8J4X4T3-F1
#
_cell.length_a   1.000
_cell.length_b   1.000
_cell.length_c   1.000
_cell.angle_alpha   90.00
_cell.angle_beta   90.00
_cell.angle_gamma   90.00
#
_symmetry.space_group_name_H-M   'P 1'
#
loop_
_entity.id
_entity.type
_entity.pdbx_description
1 polymer ?
#
loop_
_entity_poly.entity_id
_entity_poly.type
_entity_poly.pdbx_seq_one_letter_code
_entity_poly.pdbx_strand_id
1 'polypeptide(L)'
;MILGFFFFWYLLQTWQTERSTQRRNELRLIAGFLIGILYLLRLAHSATPVTSLCVGVLVVLFVGSRLTNKNFIGTYLLTALVLLVVAELTFGISSGYSEALGRGSGLSGRTRVWSALLEVHINSVLGTGFESFWLARGRLQGLEGLFFYSINEAHNGYLETYLNLGLIGVFLLIVLFVATFWKIRLELFRNFEWARFRLGFLAAVILYNWAEAAFRTVSAVWFIFFIIAMDYPRSYLASAQSSVGLARSEEDREFAYVEGRS
;
A
#
# COMPACT_ATOMS: atom_id res chain seq x y z
N MET A 1 -3.80 2.50 -9.24
CA MET A 1 -3.70 1.64 -8.04
C MET A 1 -4.45 2.24 -6.85
N ILE A 2 -3.99 3.35 -6.27
CA ILE A 2 -4.54 3.95 -5.03
C ILE A 2 -6.07 4.10 -5.08
N LEU A 3 -6.58 4.85 -6.08
CA LEU A 3 -8.02 5.06 -6.23
C LEU A 3 -8.77 3.75 -6.48
N GLY A 4 -8.20 2.83 -7.26
CA GLY A 4 -8.82 1.52 -7.50
C GLY A 4 -8.98 0.72 -6.20
N PHE A 5 -7.96 0.75 -5.35
CA PHE A 5 -7.98 0.08 -4.05
C PHE A 5 -8.99 0.74 -3.11
N PHE A 6 -9.01 2.07 -3.06
CA PHE A 6 -9.99 2.84 -2.29
C PHE A 6 -11.43 2.53 -2.72
N PHE A 7 -11.74 2.63 -4.01
CA PHE A 7 -13.10 2.38 -4.52
C PHE A 7 -13.52 0.92 -4.37
N PHE A 8 -12.58 -0.03 -4.45
CA PHE A 8 -12.88 -1.44 -4.14
C PHE A 8 -13.26 -1.63 -2.67
N TRP A 9 -12.50 -1.04 -1.75
CA TRP A 9 -12.83 -1.12 -0.33
C TRP A 9 -14.15 -0.39 -0.01
N TYR A 10 -14.35 0.79 -0.60
CA TYR A 10 -15.58 1.57 -0.45
C TYR A 10 -16.79 0.80 -0.99
N LEU A 11 -16.64 0.08 -2.11
CA LEU A 11 -17.66 -0.83 -2.64
C LEU A 11 -18.08 -1.87 -1.61
N LEU A 12 -17.12 -2.52 -0.93
CA LEU A 12 -17.43 -3.54 0.08
C LEU A 12 -18.23 -2.97 1.25
N GLN A 13 -17.95 -1.72 1.66
CA GLN A 13 -18.68 -1.05 2.73
C GLN A 13 -20.09 -0.64 2.30
N THR A 14 -20.21 0.07 1.17
CA THR A 14 -21.52 0.48 0.62
C THR A 14 -22.39 -0.73 0.27
N TRP A 15 -21.80 -1.88 -0.06
CA TRP A 15 -22.56 -3.09 -0.31
C TRP A 15 -23.30 -3.60 0.93
N GLN A 16 -22.73 -3.40 2.13
CA GLN A 16 -23.29 -3.85 3.41
C GLN A 16 -24.35 -2.90 3.98
N THR A 17 -24.47 -1.67 3.47
CA THR A 17 -25.50 -0.72 3.93
C THR A 17 -26.90 -1.12 3.49
N GLU A 18 -27.91 -0.63 4.21
CA GLU A 18 -29.31 -0.92 3.91
C GLU A 18 -29.72 -0.46 2.51
N ARG A 19 -30.67 -1.17 1.90
CA ARG A 19 -31.14 -0.89 0.55
C ARG A 19 -31.90 0.45 0.53
N SER A 20 -31.26 1.47 -0.02
CA SER A 20 -31.85 2.79 -0.24
C SER A 20 -31.56 3.31 -1.66
N THR A 21 -32.31 4.33 -2.09
CA THR A 21 -32.02 5.06 -3.33
C THR A 21 -30.62 5.67 -3.30
N GLN A 22 -30.20 6.16 -2.14
CA GLN A 22 -28.84 6.68 -1.92
C GLN A 22 -27.79 5.59 -2.15
N ARG A 23 -27.92 4.40 -1.53
CA ARG A 23 -27.02 3.26 -1.76
C ARG A 23 -26.93 2.92 -3.24
N ARG A 24 -28.05 2.90 -3.96
CA ARG A 24 -28.06 2.61 -5.40
C ARG A 24 -27.28 3.65 -6.21
N ASN A 25 -27.43 4.92 -5.87
CA ASN A 25 -26.71 6.00 -6.54
C ASN A 25 -25.21 5.95 -6.24
N GLU A 26 -24.82 5.69 -4.99
CA GLU A 26 -23.42 5.48 -4.62
C GLU A 26 -22.80 4.29 -5.35
N LEU A 27 -23.47 3.14 -5.40
CA LEU A 27 -22.98 1.96 -6.13
C LEU A 27 -22.79 2.24 -7.63
N ARG A 28 -23.65 3.06 -8.25
CA ARG A 28 -23.49 3.47 -9.66
C ARG A 28 -22.26 4.34 -9.86
N LEU A 29 -22.01 5.30 -8.95
CA LEU A 29 -20.82 6.15 -8.99
C LEU A 29 -19.55 5.30 -8.82
N ILE A 30 -19.54 4.40 -7.84
CA ILE A 30 -18.43 3.48 -7.59
C ILE A 30 -18.15 2.62 -8.83
N ALA A 31 -19.18 2.03 -9.44
CA ALA A 31 -19.03 1.24 -10.65
C ALA A 31 -18.45 2.08 -11.80
N GLY A 32 -18.95 3.31 -12.00
CA GLY A 32 -18.42 4.23 -13.00
C GLY A 32 -16.93 4.55 -12.81
N PHE A 33 -16.52 4.87 -11.58
CA PHE A 33 -15.10 5.10 -11.25
C PHE A 33 -14.25 3.85 -11.45
N LEU A 34 -14.71 2.67 -11.02
CA LEU A 34 -13.97 1.43 -11.22
C LEU A 34 -13.79 1.09 -12.69
N ILE A 35 -14.81 1.29 -13.52
CA ILE A 35 -14.72 1.11 -14.98
C ILE A 35 -13.69 2.08 -15.57
N GLY A 36 -13.76 3.37 -15.20
CA GLY A 36 -12.78 4.37 -15.65
C GLY A 36 -11.35 4.03 -15.23
N ILE A 37 -11.15 3.54 -14.00
CA ILE A 37 -9.84 3.12 -13.49
C ILE A 37 -9.31 1.90 -14.24
N LEU A 38 -10.17 0.89 -14.48
CA LEU A 38 -9.78 -0.29 -15.26
C LEU A 38 -9.40 0.09 -16.69
N TYR A 39 -10.14 1.03 -17.30
CA TYR A 39 -9.82 1.56 -18.61
C TYR A 39 -8.47 2.28 -18.63
N LEU A 40 -8.22 3.17 -17.67
CA LEU A 40 -6.93 3.87 -17.55
C LEU A 40 -5.77 2.90 -17.27
N LEU A 41 -5.96 1.88 -16.45
CA LEU A 41 -4.94 0.85 -16.19
C LEU A 41 -4.64 0.03 -17.44
N ARG A 42 -5.65 -0.25 -18.26
CA ARG A 42 -5.46 -0.89 -19.56
C ARG A 42 -4.67 0.00 -20.51
N LEU A 43 -5.02 1.28 -20.62
CA LEU A 43 -4.29 2.25 -21.45
C LEU A 43 -2.85 2.47 -21.00
N ALA A 44 -2.61 2.53 -19.69
CA ALA A 44 -1.29 2.73 -19.11
C ALA A 44 -0.32 1.57 -19.39
N HIS A 45 -0.83 0.40 -19.84
CA HIS A 45 -0.03 -0.77 -20.17
C HIS A 45 1.04 -1.09 -19.11
N SER A 46 0.73 -0.95 -17.81
CA SER A 46 1.66 -1.18 -16.70
C SER A 46 1.19 -2.32 -15.78
N ALA A 47 2.02 -3.35 -15.62
CA ALA A 47 1.69 -4.54 -14.84
C ALA A 47 1.79 -4.22 -13.35
N THR A 48 2.80 -3.45 -12.94
CA THR A 48 3.05 -3.11 -11.54
C THR A 48 1.82 -2.60 -10.77
N PRO A 49 1.12 -1.53 -11.21
CA PRO A 49 -0.04 -1.01 -10.49
C PRO A 49 -1.25 -1.95 -10.56
N VAL A 50 -1.36 -2.80 -11.60
CA VAL A 50 -2.43 -3.80 -11.73
C VAL A 50 -2.17 -4.95 -10.75
N THR A 51 -0.99 -5.55 -10.78
CA THR A 51 -0.60 -6.65 -9.89
C THR A 51 -0.67 -6.21 -8.43
N SER A 52 -0.16 -5.01 -8.11
CA SER A 52 -0.20 -4.47 -6.74
C SER A 52 -1.64 -4.22 -6.28
N LEU A 53 -2.51 -3.71 -7.16
CA LEU A 53 -3.95 -3.58 -6.87
C LEU A 53 -4.59 -4.95 -6.61
N CYS A 54 -4.35 -5.93 -7.48
CA CYS A 54 -4.90 -7.28 -7.35
C CYS A 54 -4.44 -7.94 -6.05
N VAL A 55 -3.15 -7.87 -5.71
CA VAL A 55 -2.62 -8.44 -4.46
C VAL A 55 -3.25 -7.77 -3.25
N GLY A 56 -3.35 -6.44 -3.23
CA GLY A 56 -4.03 -5.74 -2.15
C GLY A 56 -5.49 -6.19 -2.00
N VAL A 57 -6.23 -6.27 -3.11
CA VAL A 57 -7.63 -6.74 -3.14
C VAL A 57 -7.75 -8.16 -2.62
N LEU A 58 -6.86 -9.06 -3.04
CA LEU A 58 -6.81 -10.45 -2.58
C LEU A 58 -6.57 -10.54 -1.08
N VAL A 59 -5.66 -9.72 -0.52
CA VAL A 59 -5.43 -9.66 0.93
C VAL A 59 -6.68 -9.17 1.66
N VAL A 60 -7.36 -8.14 1.16
CA VAL A 60 -8.63 -7.65 1.71
C VAL A 60 -9.70 -8.75 1.72
N LEU A 61 -9.87 -9.46 0.61
CA LEU A 61 -10.84 -10.54 0.50
C LEU A 61 -10.48 -11.74 1.39
N PHE A 62 -9.21 -12.15 1.40
CA PHE A 62 -8.71 -13.25 2.21
C PHE A 62 -8.92 -12.98 3.70
N VAL A 63 -8.52 -11.81 4.19
CA VAL A 63 -8.73 -11.41 5.60
C VAL A 63 -10.22 -11.29 5.94
N GLY A 64 -11.04 -10.88 4.96
CA GLY A 64 -12.50 -10.82 5.05
C GLY A 64 -13.22 -12.17 5.07
N SER A 65 -12.54 -13.26 4.69
CA SER A 65 -13.16 -14.57 4.57
C SER A 65 -13.44 -15.18 5.96
N ARG A 66 -14.52 -15.97 6.06
CA ARG A 66 -14.86 -16.70 7.29
C ARG A 66 -13.87 -17.80 7.64
N LEU A 67 -13.04 -18.22 6.68
CA LEU A 67 -12.07 -19.31 6.84
C LEU A 67 -10.76 -18.84 7.49
N THR A 68 -10.55 -17.53 7.57
CA THR A 68 -9.24 -16.98 7.94
C THR A 68 -9.16 -16.71 9.45
N ASN A 69 -8.24 -17.41 10.13
CA ASN A 69 -7.93 -17.12 11.52
C ASN A 69 -6.95 -15.94 11.62
N LYS A 70 -7.45 -14.79 12.09
CA LYS A 70 -6.73 -13.52 12.17
C LYS A 70 -5.47 -13.59 13.04
N ASN A 71 -5.43 -14.50 14.01
CA ASN A 71 -4.25 -14.67 14.87
C ASN A 71 -3.02 -15.10 14.07
N PHE A 72 -3.21 -15.84 12.97
CA PHE A 72 -2.16 -16.40 12.12
C PHE A 72 -1.89 -15.59 10.86
N ILE A 73 -2.40 -14.35 10.76
CA ILE A 73 -2.25 -13.55 9.54
C ILE A 73 -0.78 -13.32 9.14
N GLY A 74 0.10 -13.14 10.12
CA GLY A 74 1.54 -13.04 9.88
C GLY A 74 2.11 -14.33 9.29
N THR A 75 1.71 -15.48 9.81
CA THR A 75 2.12 -16.79 9.30
C THR A 75 1.64 -17.00 7.87
N TYR A 76 0.39 -16.64 7.54
CA TYR A 76 -0.14 -16.75 6.18
C TYR A 76 0.63 -15.87 5.19
N LEU A 77 0.88 -14.61 5.54
CA LEU A 77 1.64 -13.69 4.69
C LEU A 77 3.10 -14.15 4.51
N LEU A 78 3.74 -14.63 5.58
CA LEU A 78 5.10 -15.16 5.51
C LEU A 78 5.16 -16.43 4.65
N THR A 79 4.20 -17.35 4.83
CA THR A 79 4.11 -18.59 4.03
C THR A 79 3.89 -18.25 2.56
N ALA A 80 2.97 -17.33 2.26
CA ALA A 80 2.75 -16.87 0.89
C ALA A 80 4.01 -16.25 0.28
N LEU A 81 4.74 -15.42 1.03
CA LEU A 81 6.00 -14.84 0.59
C LEU A 81 7.06 -15.92 0.30
N VAL A 82 7.24 -16.88 1.22
CA VAL A 82 8.19 -17.99 1.04
C VAL A 82 7.82 -18.83 -0.18
N LEU A 83 6.55 -19.18 -0.34
CA LEU A 83 6.08 -19.93 -1.51
C LEU A 83 6.32 -19.15 -2.81
N LEU A 84 6.06 -17.84 -2.83
CA LEU A 84 6.34 -17.00 -4.00
C LEU A 84 7.84 -16.97 -4.33
N VAL A 85 8.71 -16.84 -3.34
CA VAL A 85 10.16 -16.86 -3.53
C VAL A 85 10.64 -18.21 -4.06
N VAL A 86 10.19 -19.32 -3.45
CA VAL A 86 10.54 -20.67 -3.90
C VAL A 86 10.04 -20.91 -5.33
N ALA A 87 8.81 -20.47 -5.63
CA ALA A 87 8.23 -20.65 -6.94
C ALA A 87 8.95 -19.79 -8.01
N GLU A 88 9.39 -18.59 -7.67
CA GLU A 88 10.25 -17.76 -8.53
C GLU A 88 11.60 -18.42 -8.80
N LEU A 89 12.28 -18.93 -7.75
CA LEU A 89 13.59 -19.57 -7.90
C LEU A 89 13.52 -20.90 -8.68
N THR A 90 12.42 -21.63 -8.56
CA THR A 90 12.25 -22.96 -9.17
C THR A 90 11.70 -22.88 -10.59
N PHE A 91 10.75 -21.97 -10.84
CA PHE A 91 9.99 -21.92 -12.09
C PHE A 91 10.15 -20.61 -12.86
N GLY A 92 10.83 -19.60 -12.30
CA GLY A 92 11.03 -18.31 -12.96
C GLY A 92 9.72 -17.61 -13.32
N ILE A 93 8.70 -17.71 -12.45
CA ILE A 93 7.31 -17.29 -12.71
C ILE A 93 7.23 -15.85 -13.22
N SER A 94 8.11 -14.97 -12.75
CA SER A 94 8.15 -13.57 -13.15
C SER A 94 8.46 -13.37 -14.64
N SER A 95 9.31 -14.22 -15.23
CA SER A 95 9.63 -14.23 -16.66
C SER A 95 8.44 -14.71 -17.49
N GLY A 96 7.86 -15.86 -17.11
CA GLY A 96 6.67 -16.42 -17.76
C GLY A 96 5.45 -15.49 -17.66
N TYR A 97 5.27 -14.81 -16.53
CA TYR A 97 4.22 -13.81 -16.34
C TYR A 97 4.40 -12.60 -17.27
N SER A 98 5.63 -12.13 -17.44
CA SER A 98 5.94 -11.00 -18.34
C SER A 98 5.68 -11.36 -19.81
N GLU A 99 6.03 -12.58 -20.20
CA GLU A 99 5.79 -13.11 -21.54
C GLU A 99 4.29 -13.30 -21.81
N ALA A 100 3.54 -13.89 -20.88
CA ALA A 100 2.10 -14.08 -20.99
C ALA A 100 1.31 -12.75 -21.10
N LEU A 101 1.83 -11.66 -20.53
CA LEU A 101 1.27 -10.33 -20.69
C LEU A 101 1.61 -9.68 -22.04
N GLY A 102 2.34 -10.36 -22.93
CA GLY A 102 2.80 -9.84 -24.21
C GLY A 102 3.86 -8.75 -24.08
N ARG A 103 4.58 -8.71 -22.95
CA ARG A 103 5.53 -7.64 -22.61
C ARG A 103 6.99 -8.03 -22.83
N GLY A 104 7.23 -9.23 -23.33
CA GLY A 104 8.58 -9.78 -23.49
C GLY A 104 9.34 -9.88 -22.17
N SER A 105 10.67 -9.75 -22.24
CA SER A 105 11.60 -9.94 -21.13
C SER A 105 11.64 -8.76 -20.12
N GLY A 106 10.48 -8.19 -19.76
CA GLY A 106 10.38 -6.94 -18.99
C GLY A 106 11.11 -6.96 -17.64
N LEU A 107 10.98 -8.03 -16.86
CA LEU A 107 11.74 -8.21 -15.61
C LEU A 107 13.18 -8.66 -15.87
N SER A 108 13.46 -9.37 -16.96
CA SER A 108 14.83 -9.73 -17.38
C SER A 108 15.65 -8.52 -17.80
N GLY A 109 15.01 -7.45 -18.28
CA GLY A 109 15.67 -6.16 -18.54
C GLY A 109 16.03 -5.43 -17.24
N ARG A 110 15.10 -5.40 -16.28
CA ARG A 110 15.32 -4.76 -14.96
C ARG A 110 16.38 -5.49 -14.12
N THR A 111 16.42 -6.81 -14.15
CA THR A 111 17.45 -7.59 -13.44
C THR A 111 18.86 -7.32 -13.96
N ARG A 112 19.05 -7.06 -15.26
CA ARG A 112 20.33 -6.58 -15.81
C ARG A 112 20.70 -5.21 -15.26
N VAL A 113 19.74 -4.27 -15.22
CA VAL A 113 19.94 -2.95 -14.61
C VAL A 113 20.35 -3.09 -13.14
N TRP A 114 19.66 -3.93 -12.37
CA TRP A 114 19.97 -4.15 -10.96
C TRP A 114 21.36 -4.75 -10.75
N SER A 115 21.74 -5.72 -11.58
CA SER A 115 23.08 -6.33 -11.52
C SER A 115 24.17 -5.29 -11.78
N ALA A 116 24.02 -4.48 -12.83
CA ALA A 116 24.95 -3.42 -13.16
C ALA A 116 25.02 -2.33 -12.07
N LEU A 117 23.89 -1.97 -11.45
CA LEU A 117 23.84 -1.01 -10.35
C LEU A 117 24.51 -1.53 -9.07
N LEU A 118 24.41 -2.82 -8.79
CA LEU A 118 25.04 -3.44 -7.61
C LEU A 118 26.57 -3.55 -7.74
N GLU A 119 27.10 -3.51 -8.95
CA GLU A 119 28.55 -3.47 -9.22
C GLU A 119 29.15 -2.07 -9.03
N VAL A 120 28.31 -1.03 -8.99
CA VAL A 120 28.77 0.35 -8.76
C VAL A 120 29.31 0.49 -7.34
N HIS A 121 30.54 0.99 -7.22
CA HIS A 121 31.17 1.19 -5.92
C HIS A 121 30.45 2.31 -5.13
N ILE A 122 29.89 1.93 -3.99
CA ILE A 122 29.26 2.83 -3.00
C ILE A 122 29.72 2.45 -1.59
N ASN A 123 29.41 3.26 -0.58
CA ASN A 123 29.52 2.79 0.80
C ASN A 123 28.33 1.86 1.09
N SER A 124 28.57 0.57 1.30
CA SER A 124 27.48 -0.41 1.49
C SER A 124 26.63 -0.11 2.74
N VAL A 125 27.18 0.54 3.77
CA VAL A 125 26.47 0.80 5.03
C VAL A 125 25.65 2.09 4.95
N LEU A 126 26.25 3.18 4.43
CA LEU A 126 25.67 4.53 4.41
C LEU A 126 25.09 4.95 3.05
N GLY A 127 25.40 4.22 1.98
CA GLY A 127 25.06 4.60 0.62
C GLY A 127 25.87 5.78 0.10
N THR A 128 25.35 6.46 -0.91
CA THR A 128 25.99 7.64 -1.51
C THR A 128 25.47 8.98 -0.99
N GLY A 129 24.49 8.98 -0.09
CA GLY A 129 23.74 10.16 0.34
C GLY A 129 22.40 10.28 -0.39
N PHE A 130 21.41 10.87 0.29
CA PHE A 130 20.04 11.05 -0.22
C PHE A 130 20.05 11.78 -1.58
N GLU A 131 19.36 11.20 -2.57
CA GLU A 131 19.29 11.65 -3.98
C GLU A 131 20.65 11.88 -4.68
N SER A 132 21.76 11.48 -4.06
CA SER A 132 23.11 11.81 -4.54
C SER A 132 23.68 10.74 -5.47
N PHE A 133 23.08 9.55 -5.50
CA PHE A 133 23.56 8.44 -6.33
C PHE A 133 23.60 8.82 -7.81
N TRP A 134 22.49 9.36 -8.32
CA TRP A 134 22.28 9.68 -9.74
C TRP A 134 22.92 10.99 -10.20
N LEU A 135 23.34 11.87 -9.28
CA LEU A 135 23.93 13.18 -9.61
C LEU A 135 25.39 13.07 -10.07
N ALA A 136 26.12 12.06 -9.58
CA ALA A 136 27.55 11.93 -9.87
C ALA A 136 27.78 11.21 -11.21
N ARG A 137 27.83 11.96 -12.31
CA ARG A 137 28.08 11.42 -13.67
C ARG A 137 29.31 10.52 -13.75
N GLY A 138 30.39 10.85 -13.04
CA GLY A 138 31.61 10.02 -13.01
C GLY A 138 31.40 8.60 -12.47
N ARG A 139 30.40 8.40 -11.58
CA ARG A 139 30.05 7.08 -11.04
C ARG A 139 29.25 6.23 -12.03
N LEU A 140 28.50 6.89 -12.91
CA LEU A 140 27.63 6.25 -13.89
C LEU A 140 28.33 6.03 -15.25
N GLN A 141 29.56 6.51 -15.44
CA GLN A 141 30.32 6.34 -16.69
C GLN A 141 30.48 4.86 -17.08
N GLY A 142 30.66 3.96 -16.11
CA GLY A 142 30.72 2.52 -16.38
C GLY A 142 29.40 1.91 -16.86
N LEU A 143 28.28 2.64 -16.73
CA LEU A 143 26.96 2.23 -17.21
C LEU A 143 26.62 2.87 -18.56
N GLU A 144 27.40 3.85 -19.03
CA GLU A 144 27.21 4.48 -20.33
C GLU A 144 27.48 3.45 -21.44
N GLY A 145 26.52 3.31 -22.37
CA GLY A 145 26.61 2.36 -23.49
C GLY A 145 26.13 0.94 -23.19
N LEU A 146 25.87 0.57 -21.93
CA LEU A 146 25.23 -0.72 -21.59
C LEU A 146 23.73 -0.76 -21.95
N PHE A 147 23.10 0.41 -22.03
CA PHE A 147 21.69 0.57 -22.31
C PHE A 147 21.48 1.63 -23.41
N PHE A 148 20.48 1.42 -24.26
CA PHE A 148 20.13 2.34 -25.36
C PHE A 148 19.54 3.68 -24.88
N TYR A 149 19.32 3.85 -23.57
CA TYR A 149 18.73 5.03 -22.95
C TYR A 149 19.45 5.38 -21.65
N SER A 150 19.40 6.65 -21.25
CA SER A 150 19.94 7.10 -19.96
C SER A 150 19.07 6.59 -18.82
N ILE A 151 19.62 5.70 -18.00
CA ILE A 151 18.96 5.24 -16.78
C ILE A 151 19.10 6.33 -15.73
N ASN A 152 17.97 6.75 -15.17
CA ASN A 152 17.94 7.69 -14.08
C ASN A 152 17.35 7.10 -12.80
N GLU A 153 16.80 5.88 -12.79
CA GLU A 153 16.25 5.22 -11.60
C GLU A 153 16.46 3.71 -11.63
N ALA A 154 16.46 3.07 -10.46
CA ALA A 154 16.61 1.62 -10.35
C ALA A 154 15.34 0.83 -10.72
N HIS A 155 14.18 1.49 -10.83
CA HIS A 155 12.85 0.85 -10.94
C HIS A 155 12.60 -0.21 -9.85
N ASN A 156 13.20 -0.01 -8.68
CA ASN A 156 13.05 -0.85 -7.48
C ASN A 156 13.40 0.03 -6.29
N GLY A 157 12.41 0.36 -5.46
CA GLY A 157 12.60 1.29 -4.35
C GLY A 157 13.48 0.73 -3.23
N TYR A 158 13.64 -0.60 -3.11
CA TYR A 158 14.58 -1.19 -2.15
C TYR A 158 16.02 -0.99 -2.59
N LEU A 159 16.29 -1.26 -3.88
CA LEU A 159 17.60 -1.02 -4.47
C LEU A 159 17.93 0.48 -4.46
N GLU A 160 16.95 1.32 -4.80
CA GLU A 160 17.10 2.78 -4.73
C GLU A 160 17.47 3.25 -3.31
N THR A 161 16.80 2.70 -2.29
CA THR A 161 17.12 2.98 -0.88
C THR A 161 18.54 2.51 -0.53
N TYR A 162 18.94 1.33 -0.99
CA TYR A 162 20.31 0.82 -0.78
C TYR A 162 21.37 1.70 -1.44
N LEU A 163 21.16 2.12 -2.69
CA LEU A 163 22.12 2.95 -3.41
C LEU A 163 22.33 4.31 -2.73
N ASN A 164 21.25 4.94 -2.27
CA ASN A 164 21.31 6.27 -1.64
C ASN A 164 21.67 6.23 -0.15
N LEU A 165 21.13 5.27 0.62
CA LEU A 165 21.22 5.25 2.10
C LEU A 165 21.88 3.98 2.67
N GLY A 166 22.34 3.07 1.82
CA GLY A 166 23.01 1.83 2.21
C GLY A 166 22.11 0.85 2.97
N LEU A 167 22.76 -0.10 3.63
CA LEU A 167 22.09 -1.11 4.46
C LEU A 167 21.30 -0.47 5.61
N ILE A 168 21.73 0.69 6.14
CA ILE A 168 21.00 1.39 7.20
C ILE A 168 19.64 1.87 6.69
N GLY A 169 19.59 2.48 5.50
CA GLY A 169 18.33 2.92 4.90
C GLY A 169 17.36 1.76 4.67
N VAL A 170 17.85 0.65 4.11
CA VAL A 170 17.04 -0.55 3.88
C VAL A 170 16.54 -1.14 5.20
N PHE A 171 17.39 -1.21 6.22
CA PHE A 171 17.01 -1.68 7.55
C PHE A 171 15.89 -0.83 8.15
N LEU A 172 16.02 0.50 8.13
CA LEU A 172 14.99 1.41 8.65
C LEU A 172 13.68 1.27 7.88
N LEU A 173 13.75 1.08 6.56
CA LEU A 173 12.57 0.84 5.74
C LEU A 173 11.85 -0.47 6.14
N ILE A 174 12.60 -1.56 6.33
CA ILE A 174 12.06 -2.84 6.78
C ILE A 174 11.42 -2.69 8.17
N VAL A 175 12.10 -2.02 9.10
CA VAL A 175 11.57 -1.73 10.44
C VAL A 175 10.25 -0.96 10.37
N LEU A 176 10.15 0.03 9.47
CA LEU A 176 8.93 0.80 9.28
C LEU A 176 7.77 -0.06 8.74
N PHE A 177 8.02 -0.96 7.79
CA PHE A 177 7.01 -1.92 7.32
C PHE A 177 6.58 -2.90 8.41
N VAL A 178 7.53 -3.45 9.17
CA VAL A 178 7.25 -4.37 10.28
C VAL A 178 6.45 -3.67 11.38
N ALA A 179 6.83 -2.47 11.80
CA ALA A 179 6.10 -1.68 12.79
C ALA A 179 4.67 -1.37 12.32
N THR A 180 4.50 -1.01 11.05
CA THR A 180 3.19 -0.78 10.43
C THR A 180 2.33 -2.05 10.46
N PHE A 181 2.90 -3.19 10.07
CA PHE A 181 2.22 -4.48 10.13
C PHE A 181 1.75 -4.83 11.54
N TRP A 182 2.60 -4.64 12.57
CA TRP A 182 2.23 -4.92 13.96
C TRP A 182 1.06 -4.06 14.44
N LYS A 183 1.07 -2.76 14.14
CA LYS A 183 -0.06 -1.86 14.44
C LYS A 183 -1.35 -2.33 13.76
N ILE A 184 -1.28 -2.69 12.48
CA ILE A 184 -2.42 -3.19 11.71
C ILE A 184 -2.96 -4.50 12.30
N ARG A 185 -2.07 -5.42 12.67
CA ARG A 185 -2.44 -6.72 13.27
C ARG A 185 -3.25 -6.53 14.55
N LEU A 186 -2.83 -5.59 15.40
CA LEU A 186 -3.57 -5.25 16.62
C LEU A 186 -4.94 -4.62 16.29
N GLU A 187 -4.98 -3.74 15.29
CA GLU A 187 -6.23 -3.06 14.89
C GLU A 187 -7.25 -4.00 14.23
N LEU A 188 -6.84 -5.17 13.69
CA LEU A 188 -7.77 -6.19 13.14
C LEU A 188 -8.85 -6.65 14.13
N PHE A 189 -8.58 -6.54 15.43
CA PHE A 189 -9.52 -6.90 16.50
C PHE A 189 -10.33 -5.71 17.03
N ARG A 190 -9.97 -4.47 16.68
CA ARG A 190 -10.60 -3.23 17.18
C ARG A 190 -11.43 -2.53 16.11
N ASN A 191 -10.89 -2.38 14.91
CA ASN A 191 -11.56 -1.81 13.75
C ASN A 191 -11.23 -2.63 12.51
N PHE A 192 -11.99 -3.72 12.35
CA PHE A 192 -11.72 -4.74 11.34
C PHE A 192 -11.66 -4.18 9.91
N GLU A 193 -12.65 -3.37 9.52
CA GLU A 193 -12.73 -2.86 8.14
C GLU A 193 -11.58 -1.91 7.80
N TRP A 194 -11.15 -1.08 8.76
CA TRP A 194 -10.01 -0.19 8.60
C TRP A 194 -8.68 -0.94 8.59
N ALA A 195 -8.49 -1.88 9.52
CA ALA A 195 -7.28 -2.70 9.58
C ALA A 195 -7.13 -3.57 8.32
N ARG A 196 -8.23 -4.12 7.80
CA ARG A 196 -8.27 -4.90 6.56
C ARG A 196 -7.82 -4.05 5.35
N PHE A 197 -8.30 -2.81 5.27
CA PHE A 197 -7.83 -1.84 4.27
C PHE A 197 -6.33 -1.58 4.39
N ARG A 198 -5.87 -1.21 5.60
CA ARG A 198 -4.45 -0.93 5.86
C ARG A 198 -3.56 -2.10 5.48
N LEU A 199 -3.96 -3.33 5.81
CA LEU A 199 -3.20 -4.54 5.51
C LEU A 199 -3.09 -4.81 4.00
N GLY A 200 -4.20 -4.70 3.28
CA GLY A 200 -4.21 -4.86 1.82
C GLY A 200 -3.39 -3.78 1.12
N PHE A 201 -3.49 -2.52 1.59
CA PHE A 201 -2.69 -1.43 1.03
C PHE A 201 -1.20 -1.60 1.36
N LEU A 202 -0.84 -2.04 2.57
CA LEU A 202 0.55 -2.35 2.94
C LEU A 202 1.15 -3.40 1.98
N ALA A 203 0.43 -4.50 1.74
CA ALA A 203 0.88 -5.53 0.80
C ALA A 203 1.04 -4.98 -0.63
N ALA A 204 0.09 -4.16 -1.09
CA ALA A 204 0.17 -3.50 -2.38
C ALA A 204 1.38 -2.56 -2.49
N VAL A 205 1.68 -1.77 -1.44
CA VAL A 205 2.83 -0.84 -1.41
C VAL A 205 4.15 -1.60 -1.44
N ILE A 206 4.29 -2.66 -0.63
CA ILE A 206 5.50 -3.49 -0.59
C ILE A 206 5.80 -4.07 -1.97
N LEU A 207 4.79 -4.57 -2.67
CA LEU A 207 4.93 -5.12 -4.01
C LEU A 207 5.14 -4.05 -5.08
N TYR A 208 4.40 -2.95 -5.01
CA TYR A 208 4.56 -1.82 -5.92
C TYR A 208 6.00 -1.29 -5.88
N ASN A 209 6.56 -1.22 -4.67
CA ASN A 209 7.93 -0.77 -4.45
C ASN A 209 9.02 -1.72 -4.97
N TRP A 210 8.69 -2.99 -5.16
CA TRP A 210 9.63 -3.92 -5.79
C TRP A 210 9.86 -3.59 -7.27
N ALA A 211 8.84 -3.06 -7.93
CA ALA A 211 8.83 -2.84 -9.36
C ALA A 211 8.81 -1.36 -9.77
N GLU A 212 8.68 -0.42 -8.84
CA GLU A 212 8.86 1.01 -9.07
C GLU A 212 9.70 1.64 -7.96
N ALA A 213 10.47 2.68 -8.27
CA ALA A 213 11.27 3.43 -7.30
C ALA A 213 10.38 4.40 -6.48
N ALA A 214 9.36 3.88 -5.80
CA ALA A 214 8.34 4.70 -5.13
C ALA A 214 8.88 5.62 -4.01
N PHE A 215 10.09 5.33 -3.52
CA PHE A 215 10.80 6.04 -2.44
C PHE A 215 11.61 7.25 -2.88
N ARG A 216 11.87 7.42 -4.17
CA ARG A 216 12.79 8.45 -4.68
C ARG A 216 12.21 9.86 -4.66
N THR A 217 10.89 10.00 -4.66
CA THR A 217 10.21 11.30 -4.77
C THR A 217 8.98 11.35 -3.89
N VAL A 218 8.38 12.53 -3.75
CA VAL A 218 7.07 12.73 -3.10
C VAL A 218 6.00 11.97 -3.92
N SER A 219 5.92 10.66 -3.73
CA SER A 219 4.98 9.81 -4.44
C SER A 219 3.66 9.76 -3.69
N ALA A 220 2.55 9.79 -4.42
CA ALA A 220 1.22 9.64 -3.82
C ALA A 220 1.10 8.30 -3.06
N VAL A 221 1.78 7.25 -3.53
CA VAL A 221 1.80 5.94 -2.86
C VAL A 221 2.44 6.06 -1.47
N TRP A 222 3.53 6.80 -1.36
CA TRP A 222 4.24 7.02 -0.11
C TRP A 222 3.45 7.90 0.87
N PHE A 223 2.79 8.94 0.36
CA PHE A 223 1.89 9.76 1.17
C PHE A 223 0.76 8.94 1.79
N ILE A 224 0.09 8.09 1.00
CA ILE A 224 -0.96 7.20 1.52
C ILE A 224 -0.38 6.13 2.46
N PHE A 225 0.84 5.64 2.21
CA PHE A 225 1.52 4.73 3.13
C PHE A 225 1.64 5.34 4.53
N PHE A 226 2.07 6.61 4.66
CA PHE A 226 2.14 7.24 5.97
C PHE A 226 0.78 7.34 6.66
N ILE A 227 -0.29 7.62 5.91
CA ILE A 227 -1.65 7.65 6.47
C ILE A 227 -2.05 6.28 7.07
N ILE A 228 -1.69 5.17 6.41
CA ILE A 228 -2.00 3.84 6.96
C ILE A 228 -1.07 3.42 8.10
N ALA A 229 0.16 3.94 8.14
CA ALA A 229 1.17 3.63 9.15
C ALA A 229 0.98 4.40 10.47
N MET A 230 0.34 5.56 10.41
CA MET A 230 0.04 6.39 11.57
C MET A 230 -1.20 5.92 12.30
N ASP A 231 -1.14 5.95 13.64
CA ASP A 231 -2.32 5.83 14.48
C ASP A 231 -2.78 7.23 14.84
N TYR A 232 -4.04 7.51 14.52
CA TYR A 232 -4.65 8.78 14.87
C TYR A 232 -5.31 8.61 16.24
N PRO A 233 -5.00 9.47 17.23
CA PRO A 233 -5.78 9.51 18.46
C PRO A 233 -7.25 9.70 18.07
N ARG A 234 -8.12 8.79 18.47
CA ARG A 234 -9.56 9.04 18.36
C ARG A 234 -9.83 10.21 19.29
N SER A 235 -10.00 11.40 18.72
CA SER A 235 -10.31 12.60 19.48
C SER A 235 -11.48 12.29 20.40
N TYR A 236 -11.31 12.51 21.70
CA TYR A 236 -12.32 12.41 22.77
C TYR A 236 -13.54 13.34 22.58
N LEU A 237 -13.79 13.81 21.35
CA LEU A 237 -14.89 14.71 21.01
C LEU A 237 -16.25 14.00 21.05
N ALA A 238 -16.28 12.66 20.94
CA ALA A 238 -17.51 11.89 21.11
C ALA A 238 -17.99 11.83 22.58
N SER A 239 -17.07 11.82 23.56
CA SER A 239 -17.43 11.85 24.98
C SER A 239 -17.99 13.21 25.41
N ALA A 240 -17.47 14.31 24.86
CA ALA A 240 -17.95 15.66 25.16
C ALA A 240 -19.37 15.92 24.62
N GLN A 241 -19.72 15.36 23.46
CA GLN A 241 -21.10 15.46 22.95
C GLN A 241 -22.08 14.60 23.77
N SER A 242 -21.66 13.44 24.27
CA SER A 242 -22.51 12.62 25.15
C SER A 242 -22.78 13.31 26.49
N SER A 243 -21.79 13.98 27.09
CA SER A 243 -21.95 14.70 28.35
C SER A 243 -22.79 15.97 28.20
N VAL A 244 -22.65 16.70 27.08
CA VAL A 244 -23.47 17.89 26.81
C VAL A 244 -24.92 17.53 26.46
N GLY A 245 -25.14 16.40 25.77
CA GLY A 245 -26.49 15.88 25.49
C GLY A 245 -27.21 15.38 26.74
N LEU A 246 -26.49 14.74 27.66
CA LEU A 246 -27.02 14.32 28.96
C LEU A 246 -27.33 15.52 29.87
N ALA A 247 -26.46 16.53 29.91
CA ALA A 247 -26.69 17.74 30.70
C ALA A 247 -27.92 18.54 30.24
N ARG A 248 -28.10 18.73 28.91
CA ARG A 248 -29.32 19.36 28.37
C ARG A 248 -30.59 18.56 28.67
N SER A 249 -30.51 17.23 28.60
CA SER A 249 -31.62 16.34 28.94
C SER A 249 -32.01 16.40 30.42
N GLU A 250 -31.07 16.69 31.33
CA GLU A 250 -31.35 16.84 32.76
C GLU A 250 -31.96 18.22 33.05
N GLU A 251 -31.40 19.29 32.47
CA GLU A 251 -31.96 20.64 32.56
C GLU A 251 -33.40 20.69 32.02
N ASP A 252 -33.66 20.17 30.82
CA ASP A 252 -34.98 20.17 30.20
C ASP A 252 -36.03 19.41 31.05
N ARG A 253 -35.60 18.36 31.77
CA ARG A 253 -36.47 17.64 32.72
C ARG A 253 -36.74 18.46 33.96
N GLU A 254 -35.74 19.12 34.51
CA GLU A 254 -35.87 19.94 35.71
C GLU A 254 -36.81 21.14 35.48
N PHE A 255 -36.72 21.80 34.32
CA PHE A 255 -37.64 22.87 33.94
C PHE A 255 -39.10 22.38 33.77
N ALA A 256 -39.31 21.19 33.20
CA ALA A 256 -40.65 20.60 33.08
C ALA A 256 -41.30 20.26 34.44
N TYR A 257 -40.51 19.93 35.46
CA TYR A 257 -41.03 19.71 36.82
C TYR A 257 -41.42 21.00 37.54
N VAL A 258 -40.78 22.13 37.19
CA VAL A 258 -41.07 23.44 37.79
C VAL A 258 -42.33 24.06 37.17
N GLU A 259 -42.57 23.90 35.87
CA GLU A 259 -43.76 24.42 35.19
C GLU A 259 -45.05 23.61 35.48
N GLY A 260 -44.94 22.35 35.91
CA GLY A 260 -46.09 21.52 36.27
C GLY A 260 -46.68 21.76 37.67
N ARG A 261 -46.18 22.77 38.42
CA ARG A 261 -46.56 23.07 39.81
C ARG A 261 -47.21 24.44 40.03
N SER A 262 -47.53 25.21 38.98
CA SER A 262 -48.23 26.50 39.09
C SER A 262 -49.74 26.37 38.91
#